data_AF-A0A127PY98-F1
#
_entry.id   AF-A0A127PY98-F1
#
_cell.length_a   1.000
_cell.length_b   1.000
_cell.length_c   1.000
_cell.angle_alpha   90.00
_cell.angle_beta   90.00
_cell.angle_gamma   90.00
#
_symmetry.space_group_name_H-M   'P 1'
#
loop_
_entity.id
_entity.type
_entity.pdbx_description
1 polymer ?
#
loop_
_entity_poly.entity_id
_entity_poly.type
_entity_poly.pdbx_seq_one_letter_code
_entity_poly.pdbx_strand_id
1 'polypeptide(L)'
;MPDATRLVSQYSGRSIRLAPDVGGTINLASSEPLSPDEIFVLFQKSLREQRLRLLLVDGNEYQIEKANSNTFSDRAAAPHAPEIVTSEPAKTLPSSAKFIHSQQEAVAKRQHVGAIFAFEQRAQAIASQLCEAGAEAIVLASNDPADKEFSVVLQYRDDKEGYQAMLTAVERAGLNNLISLPTLPVEFSMQGTSDRRSQ
;
A
#
# COMPACT_ATOMS: atom_id res chain seq x y z
N MET A 1 -15.86 14.62 -7.36
CA MET A 1 -14.78 13.65 -7.67
C MET A 1 -13.66 13.67 -6.65
N PRO A 2 -13.04 14.84 -6.33
CA PRO A 2 -11.99 14.92 -5.32
C PRO A 2 -12.41 14.33 -3.97
N ASP A 3 -13.61 14.65 -3.47
CA ASP A 3 -14.12 14.14 -2.19
C ASP A 3 -14.30 12.62 -2.20
N ALA A 4 -14.85 12.06 -3.27
CA ALA A 4 -15.01 10.60 -3.42
C ALA A 4 -13.65 9.90 -3.45
N THR A 5 -12.67 10.48 -4.14
CA THR A 5 -11.29 9.97 -4.19
C THR A 5 -10.65 10.00 -2.79
N ARG A 6 -10.80 11.11 -2.05
CA ARG A 6 -10.29 11.27 -0.68
C ARG A 6 -10.94 10.29 0.28
N LEU A 7 -12.26 10.14 0.24
CA LEU A 7 -13.00 9.21 1.09
C LEU A 7 -12.61 7.76 0.80
N VAL A 8 -12.52 7.35 -0.47
CA VAL A 8 -12.08 5.99 -0.81
C VAL A 8 -10.63 5.77 -0.41
N SER A 9 -9.74 6.74 -0.61
CA SER A 9 -8.35 6.65 -0.14
C SER A 9 -8.28 6.41 1.38
N GLN A 10 -9.06 7.16 2.15
CA GLN A 10 -9.16 7.02 3.62
C GLN A 10 -9.73 5.66 4.05
N TYR A 11 -10.85 5.21 3.48
CA TYR A 11 -11.52 3.98 3.92
C TYR A 11 -10.94 2.69 3.33
N SER A 12 -10.32 2.74 2.15
CA SER A 12 -9.65 1.58 1.56
C SER A 12 -8.19 1.41 2.00
N GLY A 13 -7.61 2.41 2.66
CA GLY A 13 -6.20 2.41 3.07
C GLY A 13 -5.21 2.56 1.91
N ARG A 14 -5.67 3.06 0.75
CA ARG A 14 -4.89 3.15 -0.51
C ARG A 14 -4.59 4.60 -0.86
N SER A 15 -3.38 4.91 -1.33
CA SER A 15 -3.11 6.27 -1.86
C SER A 15 -3.78 6.39 -3.22
N ILE A 16 -4.68 7.35 -3.42
CA ILE A 16 -5.35 7.55 -4.70
C ILE A 16 -5.22 9.00 -5.15
N ARG A 17 -4.51 9.22 -6.25
CA ARG A 17 -4.37 10.51 -6.92
C ARG A 17 -5.41 10.68 -8.02
N LEU A 18 -5.86 11.91 -8.20
CA LEU A 18 -6.73 12.33 -9.28
C LEU A 18 -5.90 13.13 -10.28
N ALA A 19 -5.81 12.70 -11.54
CA ALA A 19 -5.13 13.50 -12.56
C ALA A 19 -5.88 14.83 -12.77
N PRO A 20 -5.17 15.95 -13.05
CA PRO A 20 -5.75 17.31 -13.00
C PRO A 20 -6.93 17.53 -13.96
N ASP A 21 -6.99 16.78 -15.06
CA ASP A 21 -8.08 16.85 -16.05
C ASP A 21 -9.33 16.03 -15.68
N VAL A 22 -9.33 15.29 -14.57
CA VAL A 22 -10.42 14.37 -14.19
C VAL A 22 -11.41 15.04 -13.22
N GLY A 23 -12.47 15.61 -13.78
CA GLY A 23 -13.62 16.14 -13.04
C GLY A 23 -14.81 15.17 -12.98
N GLY A 24 -15.85 15.54 -12.22
CA GLY A 24 -17.15 14.86 -12.21
C GLY A 24 -17.70 14.52 -10.81
N THR A 25 -18.76 13.72 -10.78
CA THR A 25 -19.40 13.22 -9.54
C THR A 25 -19.52 11.70 -9.61
N ILE A 26 -19.15 11.02 -8.53
CA ILE A 26 -19.30 9.58 -8.37
C ILE A 26 -20.13 9.33 -7.12
N ASN A 27 -21.14 8.47 -7.26
CA ASN A 27 -22.02 8.05 -6.18
C ASN A 27 -21.58 6.68 -5.69
N LEU A 28 -21.07 6.62 -4.47
CA LEU A 28 -20.68 5.39 -3.78
C LEU A 28 -21.73 5.07 -2.71
N ALA A 29 -22.91 4.66 -3.16
CA ALA A 29 -23.99 4.25 -2.28
C ALA A 29 -23.86 2.75 -1.97
N SER A 30 -23.81 2.41 -0.69
CA SER A 30 -23.98 1.04 -0.19
C SER A 30 -25.04 1.04 0.90
N SER A 31 -25.92 0.03 0.87
CA SER A 31 -26.90 -0.23 1.92
C SER A 31 -26.31 -1.00 3.10
N GLU A 32 -25.14 -1.62 2.90
CA GLU A 32 -24.48 -2.53 3.83
C GLU A 32 -23.07 -2.00 4.17
N PRO A 33 -22.54 -2.29 5.38
CA PRO A 33 -21.19 -1.91 5.75
C PRO A 33 -20.19 -2.67 4.89
N LEU A 34 -19.38 -1.93 4.12
CA LEU A 34 -18.37 -2.48 3.23
C LEU A 34 -17.00 -2.56 3.91
N SER A 35 -16.25 -3.62 3.63
CA SER A 35 -14.83 -3.72 3.95
C SER A 35 -13.97 -2.73 3.11
N PRO A 36 -12.72 -2.43 3.53
CA PRO A 36 -11.80 -1.57 2.78
C PRO A 36 -11.62 -1.96 1.31
N ASP A 37 -11.60 -3.26 1.02
CA ASP A 37 -11.47 -3.79 -0.34
C ASP A 37 -12.77 -3.68 -1.15
N GLU A 38 -13.93 -3.91 -0.54
CA GLU A 38 -15.22 -3.74 -1.22
C GLU A 38 -15.48 -2.27 -1.58
N ILE A 39 -15.09 -1.34 -0.71
CA ILE A 39 -15.13 0.11 -1.00
C ILE A 39 -14.26 0.43 -2.23
N PHE A 40 -13.08 -0.18 -2.32
CA PHE A 40 -12.17 0.01 -3.45
C PHE A 40 -12.69 -0.61 -4.75
N VAL A 41 -13.23 -1.84 -4.70
CA VAL A 41 -13.84 -2.52 -5.85
C VAL A 41 -15.09 -1.76 -6.35
N LEU A 42 -15.91 -1.25 -5.44
CA LEU A 42 -17.05 -0.39 -5.78
C LEU A 42 -16.59 0.89 -6.49
N PHE A 43 -15.56 1.55 -5.97
CA PHE A 43 -14.98 2.74 -6.59
C PHE A 43 -14.42 2.45 -7.99
N GLN A 44 -13.66 1.36 -8.16
CA GLN A 44 -13.18 0.92 -9.48
C GLN A 44 -14.32 0.63 -10.47
N LYS A 45 -15.46 0.12 -10.00
CA LYS A 45 -16.66 -0.07 -10.84
C LYS A 45 -17.23 1.28 -11.28
N SER A 46 -17.47 2.21 -10.36
CA SER A 46 -18.03 3.53 -10.70
C SER A 46 -17.07 4.41 -11.53
N LEU A 47 -15.75 4.25 -11.39
CA LEU A 47 -14.78 4.87 -12.28
C LEU A 47 -14.94 4.37 -13.73
N ARG A 48 -15.10 3.06 -13.94
CA ARG A 48 -15.31 2.48 -15.28
C ARG A 48 -16.61 2.97 -15.92
N GLU A 49 -17.68 3.11 -15.13
CA GLU A 49 -18.96 3.69 -15.58
C GLU A 49 -18.79 5.14 -16.08
N GLN A 50 -17.92 5.93 -15.43
CA GLN A 50 -17.53 7.29 -15.84
C GLN A 50 -16.48 7.36 -16.97
N ARG A 51 -16.14 6.25 -17.63
CA ARG A 51 -15.03 6.16 -18.61
C ARG A 51 -13.68 6.61 -18.03
N LEU A 52 -13.44 6.33 -16.75
CA LEU A 52 -12.17 6.55 -16.08
C LEU A 52 -11.46 5.22 -15.83
N ARG A 53 -10.14 5.26 -15.75
CA ARG A 53 -9.29 4.12 -15.38
C ARG A 53 -8.55 4.44 -14.09
N LEU A 54 -8.35 3.41 -13.28
CA LEU A 54 -7.48 3.45 -12.12
C LEU A 54 -6.22 2.64 -12.46
N LEU A 55 -5.08 3.30 -12.50
CA LEU A 55 -3.77 2.70 -12.77
C LEU A 55 -3.03 2.54 -11.44
N LEU A 56 -2.39 1.40 -11.22
CA LEU A 56 -1.42 1.25 -10.13
C LEU A 56 -0.12 1.94 -10.57
N VAL A 57 0.39 2.85 -9.75
CA VAL A 57 1.62 3.62 -10.02
C VAL A 57 2.81 2.94 -9.36
N ASP A 58 2.75 2.75 -8.04
CA ASP A 58 3.74 2.01 -7.25
C ASP A 58 3.09 1.46 -5.97
N GLY A 59 3.44 0.24 -5.56
CA GLY A 59 3.00 -0.39 -4.31
C GLY A 59 1.49 -0.32 -4.02
N ASN A 60 1.08 0.70 -3.25
CA ASN A 60 -0.27 0.97 -2.79
C ASN A 60 -0.84 2.32 -3.30
N GLU A 61 -0.18 2.91 -4.30
CA GLU A 61 -0.52 4.17 -4.93
C GLU A 61 -1.18 3.97 -6.29
N TYR A 62 -2.33 4.61 -6.47
CA TYR A 62 -3.14 4.54 -7.67
C TYR A 62 -3.39 5.94 -8.25
N GLN A 63 -3.45 6.04 -9.57
CA GLN A 63 -3.77 7.27 -10.30
C GLN A 63 -5.04 7.07 -11.13
N ILE A 64 -5.99 7.98 -10.96
CA ILE A 64 -7.20 8.04 -11.78
C ILE A 64 -6.91 8.88 -13.02
N GLU A 65 -7.12 8.27 -14.19
CA GLU A 65 -6.99 8.93 -15.49
C GLU A 65 -8.27 8.79 -16.32
N LYS A 66 -8.44 9.64 -17.33
CA LYS A 66 -9.44 9.40 -18.37
C LYS A 66 -9.07 8.11 -19.10
N ALA A 67 -10.07 7.29 -19.41
CA ALA A 67 -9.86 6.16 -20.31
C ALA A 67 -9.63 6.71 -21.72
N ASN A 68 -8.37 7.02 -22.03
CA ASN A 68 -7.93 7.32 -23.39
C ASN A 68 -8.38 6.16 -24.28
N SER A 69 -9.17 6.46 -25.30
CA SER A 69 -9.73 5.49 -26.24
C SER A 69 -8.65 4.93 -27.18
N ASN A 70 -7.66 4.23 -26.62
CA ASN A 70 -6.71 3.35 -27.31
C ASN A 70 -5.89 2.55 -26.28
N THR A 71 -6.51 1.50 -25.74
CA THR A 71 -5.92 0.19 -25.38
C THR A 71 -6.94 -0.56 -24.52
N PHE A 72 -7.96 -1.10 -25.17
CA PHE A 72 -8.49 -2.39 -24.75
C PHE A 72 -7.61 -3.44 -25.44
N SER A 73 -6.53 -3.84 -24.77
CA SER A 73 -5.82 -5.07 -25.12
C SER A 73 -6.15 -6.09 -24.07
N ASP A 74 -7.28 -6.75 -24.30
CA ASP A 74 -7.40 -8.15 -23.94
C ASP A 74 -6.11 -8.87 -24.38
N ARG A 75 -5.42 -9.48 -23.42
CA ARG A 75 -4.43 -10.51 -23.73
C ARG A 75 -4.46 -11.59 -22.68
N ALA A 76 -5.52 -12.39 -22.76
CA ALA A 76 -5.43 -13.77 -22.33
C ALA A 76 -4.33 -14.53 -23.12
N ALA A 77 -3.99 -15.72 -22.61
CA ALA A 77 -3.19 -16.76 -23.25
C ALA A 77 -1.66 -16.56 -23.39
N ALA A 78 -0.98 -17.26 -22.46
CA ALA A 78 -0.01 -18.33 -22.74
C ALA A 78 1.51 -18.00 -22.80
N PRO A 79 2.36 -18.92 -22.29
CA PRO A 79 3.79 -18.68 -22.10
C PRO A 79 4.66 -19.27 -23.22
N HIS A 80 5.75 -18.59 -23.57
CA HIS A 80 6.84 -19.20 -24.32
C HIS A 80 8.20 -18.83 -23.73
N ALA A 81 8.98 -19.88 -23.48
CA ALA A 81 10.36 -19.84 -22.98
C ALA A 81 11.35 -19.83 -24.18
N PRO A 82 12.69 -19.89 -23.99
CA PRO A 82 13.58 -18.92 -24.63
C PRO A 82 14.37 -19.48 -25.81
N GLU A 83 14.72 -18.61 -26.77
CA GLU A 83 15.78 -18.91 -27.74
C GLU A 83 17.13 -18.31 -27.31
N ILE A 84 18.16 -19.15 -27.43
CA ILE A 84 19.53 -18.91 -27.01
C ILE A 84 20.35 -18.61 -28.26
N VAL A 85 21.05 -17.47 -28.30
CA VAL A 85 22.19 -17.29 -29.23
C VAL A 85 23.41 -16.79 -28.46
N THR A 86 24.43 -17.64 -28.45
CA THR A 86 25.74 -17.48 -27.82
C THR A 86 26.62 -16.47 -28.54
N SER A 87 27.38 -15.66 -27.80
CA SER A 87 28.70 -15.15 -28.20
C SER A 87 29.49 -14.62 -26.98
N GLU A 88 30.53 -15.35 -26.59
CA GLU A 88 31.59 -14.99 -25.64
C GLU A 88 32.87 -14.61 -26.42
N PRO A 89 33.97 -14.09 -25.79
CA PRO A 89 34.12 -13.39 -24.51
C PRO A 89 34.75 -11.97 -24.78
N ALA A 90 35.54 -11.24 -23.95
CA ALA A 90 36.19 -11.50 -22.67
C ALA A 90 36.63 -10.19 -21.94
N LYS A 91 37.05 -10.38 -20.68
CA LYS A 91 38.14 -9.68 -19.94
C LYS A 91 37.91 -8.31 -19.26
N THR A 92 37.77 -8.39 -17.93
CA THR A 92 38.33 -7.48 -16.87
C THR A 92 37.75 -6.05 -16.75
N LEU A 93 37.47 -5.48 -15.56
CA LEU A 93 37.81 -5.79 -14.15
C LEU A 93 36.60 -5.41 -13.23
N PRO A 94 36.64 -5.46 -11.88
CA PRO A 94 35.50 -5.90 -11.08
C PRO A 94 34.70 -4.74 -10.45
N SER A 95 33.48 -5.04 -10.01
CA SER A 95 32.94 -4.36 -8.83
C SER A 95 32.08 -5.31 -8.00
N SER A 96 32.36 -5.35 -6.71
CA SER A 96 31.59 -6.12 -5.74
C SER A 96 30.23 -5.46 -5.51
N ALA A 97 29.16 -6.18 -5.85
CA ALA A 97 28.17 -6.55 -4.85
C ALA A 97 27.33 -7.71 -5.38
N LYS A 98 27.22 -8.78 -4.59
CA LYS A 98 26.08 -9.68 -4.74
C LYS A 98 24.85 -8.91 -4.26
N PHE A 99 24.21 -8.17 -5.16
CA PHE A 99 22.78 -7.89 -4.99
C PHE A 99 22.07 -9.22 -5.18
N ILE A 100 22.04 -9.99 -4.09
CA ILE A 100 21.01 -10.98 -3.87
C ILE A 100 19.74 -10.14 -3.76
N HIS A 101 19.12 -9.89 -4.91
CA HIS A 101 17.69 -9.70 -4.99
C HIS A 101 17.08 -11.03 -4.54
N SER A 102 17.07 -11.22 -3.21
CA SER A 102 16.01 -11.98 -2.59
C SER A 102 14.75 -11.33 -3.13
N GLN A 103 14.08 -12.05 -4.02
CA GLN A 103 12.66 -11.84 -4.28
C GLN A 103 11.99 -12.15 -2.94
N GLN A 104 12.03 -11.17 -2.05
CA GLN A 104 11.26 -11.16 -0.84
C GLN A 104 9.83 -11.18 -1.34
N GLU A 105 9.16 -12.31 -1.12
CA GLU A 105 7.77 -12.54 -1.51
C GLU A 105 6.95 -11.28 -1.31
N ALA A 106 6.04 -11.00 -2.25
CA ALA A 106 5.05 -9.94 -2.11
C ALA A 106 4.01 -10.32 -1.04
N VAL A 107 4.49 -10.51 0.19
CA VAL A 107 3.67 -10.60 1.40
C VAL A 107 2.88 -9.30 1.45
N ALA A 108 1.56 -9.41 1.47
CA ALA A 108 0.70 -8.25 1.61
C ALA A 108 1.14 -7.46 2.86
N LYS A 109 1.41 -6.17 2.69
CA LYS A 109 1.78 -5.27 3.79
C LYS A 109 0.64 -4.31 4.04
N ARG A 110 0.10 -4.31 5.25
CA ARG A 110 -0.81 -3.26 5.71
C ARG A 110 0.00 -2.00 6.03
N GLN A 111 -0.58 -0.86 5.69
CA GLN A 111 -0.05 0.46 5.98
C GLN A 111 -0.97 1.12 7.01
N HIS A 112 -0.39 1.76 8.03
CA HIS A 112 -1.14 2.43 9.08
C HIS A 112 -0.48 3.77 9.46
N VAL A 113 -1.25 4.86 9.41
CA VAL A 113 -0.77 6.19 9.83
C VAL A 113 -0.71 6.23 11.36
N GLY A 114 0.49 6.15 11.92
CA GLY A 114 0.70 6.15 13.36
C GLY A 114 0.64 7.56 13.96
N ALA A 115 1.27 8.53 13.31
CA ALA A 115 1.34 9.91 13.79
C ALA A 115 1.52 10.90 12.64
N ILE A 116 1.15 12.16 12.91
CA ILE A 116 1.31 13.27 11.97
C ILE A 116 2.10 14.39 12.67
N PHE A 117 3.08 14.96 11.98
CA PHE A 117 3.98 15.99 12.50
C PHE A 117 4.09 17.16 11.52
N ALA A 118 4.03 18.40 12.02
CA ALA A 118 4.26 19.61 11.21
C ALA A 118 5.74 19.83 10.79
N PHE A 119 6.64 18.86 11.04
CA PHE A 119 8.08 18.96 10.78
C PHE A 119 8.66 17.61 10.32
N GLU A 120 9.24 17.59 9.13
CA GLU A 120 9.85 16.42 8.50
C GLU A 120 10.91 15.75 9.39
N GLN A 121 11.85 16.53 9.93
CA GLN A 121 12.93 16.03 10.78
C GLN A 121 12.41 15.24 11.99
N ARG A 122 11.26 15.65 12.55
CA ARG A 122 10.64 14.95 13.67
C ARG A 122 9.99 13.66 13.22
N ALA A 123 9.27 13.66 12.10
CA ALA A 123 8.72 12.44 11.50
C ALA A 123 9.84 11.44 11.13
N GLN A 124 10.95 11.91 10.56
CA GLN A 124 12.12 11.09 10.21
C GLN A 124 12.81 10.50 11.44
N ALA A 125 13.05 11.30 12.49
CA ALA A 125 13.63 10.77 13.73
C ALA A 125 12.78 9.66 14.35
N ILE A 126 11.44 9.84 14.35
CA ILE A 126 10.49 8.84 14.85
C ILE A 126 10.46 7.59 13.95
N ALA A 127 10.48 7.75 12.62
CA ALA A 127 10.55 6.62 11.69
C ALA A 127 11.87 5.83 11.82
N SER A 128 13.01 6.51 11.95
CA SER A 128 14.31 5.87 12.20
C SER A 128 14.31 5.08 13.51
N GLN A 129 13.77 5.65 14.59
CA GLN A 129 13.67 4.98 15.90
C GLN A 129 12.75 3.75 15.86
N LEU A 130 11.69 3.78 15.04
CA LEU A 130 10.84 2.61 14.78
C LEU A 130 11.59 1.52 14.00
N CYS A 131 12.36 1.91 12.98
CA CYS A 131 13.19 0.99 12.19
C CYS A 131 14.31 0.34 13.04
N GLU A 132 14.96 1.10 13.92
CA GLU A 132 15.95 0.58 14.88
C GLU A 132 15.32 -0.42 15.87
N ALA A 133 14.06 -0.21 16.27
CA ALA A 133 13.31 -1.12 17.11
C ALA A 133 12.78 -2.39 16.38
N GLY A 134 12.94 -2.45 15.05
CA GLY A 134 12.54 -3.58 14.20
C GLY A 134 11.16 -3.47 13.55
N ALA A 135 10.52 -2.31 13.57
CA ALA A 135 9.36 -2.04 12.72
C ALA A 135 9.80 -1.71 11.28
N GLU A 136 8.90 -1.82 10.32
CA GLU A 136 9.05 -1.08 9.07
C GLU A 136 8.26 0.23 9.18
N ALA A 137 8.92 1.37 9.02
CA ALA A 137 8.28 2.68 9.08
C ALA A 137 8.79 3.60 7.97
N ILE A 138 7.89 4.38 7.37
CA ILE A 138 8.22 5.40 6.37
C ILE A 138 7.62 6.75 6.76
N VAL A 139 8.20 7.83 6.24
CA VAL A 139 7.62 9.18 6.33
C VAL A 139 7.01 9.53 4.97
N LEU A 140 5.75 9.95 4.98
CA LEU A 140 5.08 10.52 3.83
C LEU A 140 4.76 12.00 4.11
N ALA A 141 5.24 12.89 3.24
CA ALA A 141 4.76 14.26 3.20
C ALA A 141 3.30 14.29 2.70
N SER A 142 2.52 15.27 3.12
CA SER A 142 1.22 15.52 2.51
C SER A 142 1.37 15.84 1.01
N ASN A 143 0.39 15.39 0.23
CA ASN A 143 0.38 15.59 -1.22
C ASN A 143 -0.23 16.95 -1.63
N ASP A 144 -0.80 17.69 -0.68
CA ASP A 144 -1.24 19.07 -0.88
C ASP A 144 -0.08 20.02 -0.53
N PRO A 145 0.40 20.87 -1.46
CA PRO A 145 1.49 21.82 -1.17
C PRO A 145 1.11 22.95 -0.19
N ALA A 146 -0.17 23.13 0.13
CA ALA A 146 -0.61 23.99 1.23
C ALA A 146 -0.44 23.32 2.60
N ASP A 147 -0.42 22.00 2.64
CA ASP A 147 -0.27 21.18 3.83
C ASP A 147 1.22 20.86 4.07
N LYS A 148 1.69 21.11 5.28
CA LYS A 148 3.10 20.96 5.69
C LYS A 148 3.28 19.82 6.68
N GLU A 149 2.31 18.92 6.73
CA GLU A 149 2.31 17.78 7.62
C GLU A 149 3.02 16.56 7.01
N PHE A 150 3.68 15.82 7.90
CA PHE A 150 4.48 14.63 7.61
C PHE A 150 3.93 13.48 8.45
N SER A 151 3.38 12.48 7.77
CA SER A 151 2.80 11.28 8.37
C SER A 151 3.88 10.21 8.55
N VAL A 152 3.99 9.67 9.76
CA VAL A 152 4.73 8.42 10.02
C VAL A 152 3.79 7.25 9.77
N VAL A 153 4.10 6.45 8.77
CA VAL A 153 3.32 5.28 8.36
C VAL A 153 4.07 4.01 8.73
N LEU A 154 3.45 3.21 9.58
CA LEU A 154 3.91 1.86 9.90
C LEU A 154 3.54 0.92 8.76
N GLN A 155 4.46 0.05 8.38
CA GLN A 155 4.21 -1.08 7.49
C GLN A 155 4.39 -2.37 8.29
N TYR A 156 3.47 -3.31 8.09
CA TYR A 156 3.53 -4.62 8.73
C TYR A 156 2.89 -5.67 7.82
N ARG A 157 3.31 -6.93 7.94
CA ARG A 157 2.71 -8.03 7.18
C ARG A 157 1.23 -8.15 7.53
N ASP A 158 0.39 -8.47 6.55
CA ASP A 158 -1.03 -8.74 6.72
C ASP A 158 -1.27 -10.13 7.33
N ASP A 159 -0.69 -10.32 8.51
CA ASP A 159 -0.83 -11.49 9.34
C ASP A 159 -0.70 -11.10 10.82
N LYS A 160 -1.10 -12.01 11.71
CA LYS A 160 -1.06 -11.78 13.16
C LYS A 160 0.37 -11.58 13.68
N GLU A 161 1.37 -12.17 13.06
CA GLU A 161 2.78 -12.10 13.50
C GLU A 161 3.38 -10.74 13.14
N GLY A 162 3.11 -10.22 11.94
CA GLY A 162 3.48 -8.87 11.50
C GLY A 162 2.85 -7.79 12.36
N TYR A 163 1.55 -7.91 12.66
CA TYR A 163 0.86 -6.99 13.57
C TYR A 163 1.47 -7.03 15.00
N GLN A 164 1.78 -8.21 15.54
CA GLN A 164 2.42 -8.34 16.86
C GLN A 164 3.89 -7.85 16.86
N ALA A 165 4.63 -8.07 15.78
CA ALA A 165 5.99 -7.55 15.60
C ALA A 165 6.00 -6.02 15.56
N MET A 166 5.06 -5.41 14.84
CA MET A 166 4.85 -3.96 14.80
C MET A 166 4.53 -3.41 16.21
N LEU A 167 3.57 -4.00 16.94
CA LEU A 167 3.27 -3.60 18.32
C LEU A 167 4.52 -3.66 19.21
N THR A 168 5.24 -4.78 19.17
CA THR A 168 6.47 -5.00 19.96
C THR A 168 7.55 -3.96 19.61
N ALA A 169 7.67 -3.57 18.34
CA ALA A 169 8.65 -2.57 17.91
C ALA A 169 8.25 -1.14 18.32
N VAL A 170 6.96 -0.77 18.26
CA VAL A 170 6.48 0.53 18.77
C VAL A 170 6.69 0.63 20.30
N GLU A 171 6.48 -0.47 21.02
CA GLU A 171 6.75 -0.55 22.46
C GLU A 171 8.24 -0.46 22.78
N ARG A 172 9.10 -1.20 22.08
CA ARG A 172 10.57 -1.13 22.22
C ARG A 172 11.13 0.25 21.90
N ALA A 173 10.54 0.94 20.92
CA ALA A 173 10.88 2.32 20.61
C ALA A 173 10.43 3.30 21.70
N GLY A 174 9.56 2.91 22.63
CA GLY A 174 8.97 3.78 23.65
C GLY A 174 7.92 4.75 23.10
N LEU A 175 7.37 4.46 21.92
CA LEU A 175 6.56 5.39 21.13
C LEU A 175 5.04 5.20 21.26
N ASN A 176 4.59 4.30 22.14
CA ASN A 176 3.17 4.00 22.39
C ASN A 176 2.27 5.24 22.66
N ASN A 177 2.84 6.33 23.20
CA ASN A 177 2.11 7.56 23.52
C ASN A 177 2.09 8.58 22.35
N LEU A 178 2.87 8.34 21.30
CA LEU A 178 3.02 9.22 20.13
C LEU A 178 2.46 8.58 18.86
N ILE A 179 2.58 7.25 18.76
CA ILE A 179 2.11 6.44 17.64
C ILE A 179 0.75 5.83 18.01
N SER A 180 -0.30 6.30 17.34
CA SER A 180 -1.62 5.67 17.38
C SER A 180 -1.51 4.27 16.78
N LEU A 181 -1.84 3.24 17.56
CA LEU A 181 -1.80 1.86 17.11
C LEU A 181 -3.13 1.48 16.43
N PRO A 182 -3.12 0.68 15.34
CA PRO A 182 -4.35 0.22 14.73
C PRO A 182 -5.09 -0.72 15.68
N THR A 183 -6.40 -0.56 15.82
CA THR A 183 -7.24 -1.53 16.55
C THR A 183 -7.13 -2.89 15.87
N LEU A 184 -7.00 -3.95 16.67
CA LEU A 184 -6.85 -5.34 16.20
C LEU A 184 -7.89 -5.67 15.09
N PRO A 185 -7.46 -5.96 13.85
CA PRO A 185 -8.36 -6.40 12.80
C PRO A 185 -9.17 -7.62 13.24
N VAL A 186 -10.49 -7.56 13.02
CA VAL A 186 -11.43 -8.64 13.41
C VAL A 186 -11.06 -9.97 12.75
N GLU A 187 -10.47 -9.90 11.55
CA GLU A 187 -9.92 -11.01 10.77
C GLU A 187 -8.89 -11.83 11.57
N PHE A 188 -7.94 -11.17 12.25
CA PHE A 188 -6.95 -11.84 13.11
C PHE A 188 -7.54 -12.41 14.41
N SER A 189 -8.76 -12.00 14.78
CA SER A 189 -9.49 -12.58 15.92
C SER A 189 -10.22 -13.88 15.53
N MET A 190 -10.69 -14.01 14.28
CA MET A 190 -11.39 -15.22 13.82
C MET A 190 -10.44 -16.39 13.50
N GLN A 191 -9.18 -16.11 13.20
CA GLN A 191 -8.16 -17.14 12.89
C GLN A 191 -7.77 -18.02 14.11
N GLY A 192 -8.40 -17.82 15.27
CA GLY A 192 -8.28 -18.68 16.46
C GLY A 192 -9.34 -19.78 16.58
N THR A 193 -10.40 -19.78 15.76
CA THR A 193 -11.53 -20.72 15.91
C THR A 193 -12.04 -21.26 14.58
N SER A 194 -11.38 -22.31 14.07
CA SER A 194 -12.02 -23.26 13.17
C SER A 194 -11.55 -24.69 13.48
N ASP A 195 -12.30 -25.30 14.39
CA ASP A 195 -12.49 -26.73 14.60
C ASP A 195 -11.37 -27.72 14.25
N ARG A 196 -10.52 -27.96 15.26
CA ARG A 196 -10.00 -29.31 15.55
C ARG A 196 -11.16 -30.21 16.01
N ARG A 197 -12.11 -30.53 15.12
CA ARG A 197 -13.22 -31.44 15.43
C ARG A 197 -12.88 -32.86 15.01
N SER A 198 -12.40 -33.62 15.98
CA SER A 198 -12.29 -35.07 15.89
C SER A 198 -13.65 -35.72 15.60
N GLN A 199 -13.69 -36.63 14.62
CA GLN A 199 -14.13 -38.02 14.78
C GLN A 199 -13.80 -38.82 13.52
#